data_AF-A0A2V5ZJC9-F1
#
_entry.id   AF-A0A2V5ZJC9-F1
#
_cell.length_a   1.000
_cell.length_b   1.000
_cell.length_c   1.000
_cell.angle_alpha   90.00
_cell.angle_beta   90.00
_cell.angle_gamma   90.00
#
_symmetry.space_group_name_H-M   'P 1'
#
loop_
_entity.id
_entity.type
_entity.pdbx_description
1 polymer ?
#
loop_
_entity_poly.entity_id
_entity_poly.type
_entity_poly.pdbx_seq_one_letter_code
_entity_poly.pdbx_strand_id
1 'polypeptide(L)'
;MNKLHLTLRFLTCASALAAVCVIAKPVPNNLANGLDKLVTNNLIQQGEITSAPTIQTPVAKTPVKVTKRSASRNSNLTAVATSTQSFDAYKASVAKQAASYASKAITQNATGKYLVDIMPNGRVPVATLQSTLQSKFPLLSVTATNTNYVGHGVIEGYVSLDDVPVMAQTEGVGSIILQLKPIHNVGLVTEFGVNQHRVNRINTLYNPAAAHNWDGTGMTVGVLSDSYDSQPSEEGGFTTAAQDVASGDLPGTGNTVNSQPVVVLQDFINPPSATNEGRAMCQIVHDIAPKARIGFAS
;
A
#
# COMPACT_ATOMS: atom_id res chain seq x y z
N MET A 1 4.33 -16.28 -86.64
CA MET A 1 5.41 -16.67 -85.71
C MET A 1 4.81 -16.87 -84.33
N ASN A 2 5.06 -18.04 -83.74
CA ASN A 2 4.55 -18.54 -82.46
C ASN A 2 4.66 -17.57 -81.27
N LYS A 3 3.68 -17.64 -80.36
CA LYS A 3 3.83 -17.85 -78.89
C LYS A 3 2.43 -17.84 -78.26
N LEU A 4 1.84 -19.01 -78.00
CA LEU A 4 1.94 -19.84 -76.79
C LEU A 4 1.29 -19.18 -75.55
N HIS A 5 0.19 -19.80 -75.13
CA HIS A 5 -0.62 -19.55 -73.94
C HIS A 5 0.19 -19.65 -72.63
N LEU A 6 -0.14 -18.80 -71.64
CA LEU A 6 -0.02 -19.17 -70.23
C LEU A 6 -1.06 -18.41 -69.37
N THR A 7 -2.21 -19.03 -69.17
CA THR A 7 -3.22 -18.61 -68.17
C THR A 7 -2.73 -18.95 -66.77
N LEU A 8 -2.30 -17.94 -66.01
CA LEU A 8 -1.92 -18.07 -64.61
C LEU A 8 -3.18 -17.96 -63.72
N ARG A 9 -3.68 -19.09 -63.25
CA ARG A 9 -4.73 -19.13 -62.21
C ARG A 9 -4.10 -18.78 -60.86
N PHE A 10 -4.40 -17.59 -60.34
CA PHE A 10 -4.08 -17.23 -58.96
C PHE A 10 -4.98 -18.03 -58.00
N LEU A 11 -4.39 -19.03 -57.34
CA LEU A 11 -5.01 -19.74 -56.23
C LEU A 11 -4.83 -18.88 -54.97
N THR A 12 -5.87 -18.17 -54.56
CA THR A 12 -5.92 -17.45 -53.29
C THR A 12 -5.96 -18.44 -52.13
N CYS A 13 -4.81 -18.69 -51.51
CA CYS A 13 -4.72 -19.44 -50.27
C CYS A 13 -5.08 -18.50 -49.11
N ALA A 14 -6.35 -18.53 -48.68
CA ALA A 14 -6.81 -17.83 -47.50
C ALA A 14 -6.27 -18.58 -46.26
N SER A 15 -5.14 -18.13 -45.73
CA SER A 15 -4.68 -18.55 -44.41
C SER A 15 -5.55 -17.88 -43.34
N ALA A 16 -6.56 -18.59 -42.86
CA ALA A 16 -7.31 -18.21 -41.66
C ALA A 16 -6.37 -18.28 -40.45
N LEU A 17 -5.77 -17.15 -40.06
CA LEU A 17 -5.18 -17.00 -38.74
C LEU A 17 -6.34 -17.01 -37.74
N ALA A 18 -6.55 -18.15 -37.08
CA ALA A 18 -7.41 -18.21 -35.91
C ALA A 18 -6.81 -17.27 -34.85
N ALA A 19 -7.45 -16.12 -34.66
CA ALA A 19 -7.16 -15.24 -33.54
C ALA A 19 -7.49 -16.03 -32.26
N VAL A 20 -6.46 -16.55 -31.60
CA VAL A 20 -6.57 -17.03 -30.22
C VAL A 20 -6.93 -15.79 -29.41
N CYS A 21 -8.22 -15.64 -29.12
CA CYS A 21 -8.72 -14.63 -28.22
C CYS A 21 -8.16 -14.97 -26.84
N VAL A 22 -7.03 -14.34 -26.48
CA VAL A 22 -6.53 -14.36 -25.11
C VAL A 22 -7.56 -13.58 -24.31
N ILE A 23 -8.50 -14.29 -23.68
CA ILE A 23 -9.44 -13.69 -22.74
C ILE A 23 -8.56 -13.08 -21.64
N ALA A 24 -8.45 -11.75 -21.63
CA ALA A 24 -7.69 -11.04 -20.61
C ALA A 24 -8.24 -11.46 -19.25
N LYS A 25 -7.35 -11.87 -18.34
CA LYS A 25 -7.77 -12.20 -16.98
C LYS A 25 -8.47 -10.97 -16.40
N PRO A 26 -9.69 -11.11 -15.85
CA PRO A 26 -10.47 -9.95 -15.38
C PRO A 26 -9.75 -9.18 -14.27
N VAL A 27 -8.91 -9.88 -13.48
CA VAL A 27 -8.04 -9.30 -12.47
C VAL A 27 -6.59 -9.46 -12.91
N PRO A 28 -5.86 -8.37 -13.17
CA PRO A 28 -4.44 -8.40 -13.50
C PRO A 28 -3.58 -8.97 -12.36
N ASN A 29 -2.51 -9.68 -12.73
CA ASN A 29 -1.60 -10.32 -11.77
C ASN A 29 -0.62 -9.34 -11.10
N ASN A 30 -0.51 -8.11 -11.62
CA ASN A 30 0.43 -7.09 -11.16
C ASN A 30 -0.21 -6.11 -10.15
N LEU A 31 -1.26 -6.54 -9.48
CA LEU A 31 -1.88 -5.85 -8.35
C LEU A 31 -1.32 -6.39 -7.05
N ALA A 32 -0.86 -5.51 -6.16
CA ALA A 32 -0.20 -5.90 -4.92
C ALA A 32 -0.87 -5.30 -3.68
N ASN A 33 -0.43 -5.80 -2.52
CA ASN A 33 -0.87 -5.34 -1.19
C ASN A 33 -2.40 -5.39 -0.97
N GLY A 34 -3.04 -6.41 -1.55
CA GLY A 34 -4.48 -6.65 -1.42
C GLY A 34 -5.37 -5.88 -2.40
N LEU A 35 -4.78 -5.06 -3.30
CA LEU A 35 -5.53 -4.39 -4.36
C LEU A 35 -6.27 -5.37 -5.27
N ASP A 36 -5.66 -6.54 -5.52
CA ASP A 36 -6.27 -7.64 -6.27
C ASP A 36 -7.59 -8.11 -5.63
N LYS A 37 -7.66 -8.19 -4.29
CA LYS A 37 -8.86 -8.60 -3.56
C LYS A 37 -9.96 -7.54 -3.65
N LEU A 38 -9.59 -6.25 -3.54
CA LEU A 38 -10.52 -5.14 -3.70
C LEU A 38 -11.13 -5.12 -5.10
N VAL A 39 -10.29 -5.23 -6.13
CA VAL A 39 -10.72 -5.27 -7.53
C VAL A 39 -11.57 -6.51 -7.83
N THR A 40 -11.15 -7.69 -7.35
CA THR A 40 -11.93 -8.93 -7.53
C THR A 40 -13.32 -8.78 -6.92
N ASN A 41 -13.42 -8.24 -5.69
CA ASN A 41 -14.72 -8.03 -5.04
C ASN A 41 -15.59 -7.04 -5.81
N ASN A 42 -15.00 -5.94 -6.31
CA ASN A 42 -15.70 -4.94 -7.12
C ASN A 42 -16.29 -5.56 -8.40
N LEU A 43 -15.49 -6.35 -9.14
CA LEU A 43 -15.92 -7.02 -10.36
C LEU A 43 -16.98 -8.11 -10.11
N ILE A 44 -16.92 -8.82 -8.98
CA ILE A 44 -17.99 -9.76 -8.59
C ILE A 44 -19.30 -9.01 -8.32
N GLN A 45 -19.25 -7.85 -7.67
CA GLN A 45 -20.43 -7.03 -7.39
C GLN A 45 -21.05 -6.44 -8.67
N GLN A 46 -20.23 -6.14 -9.66
CA GLN A 46 -20.66 -5.69 -11.00
C GLN A 46 -21.19 -6.83 -11.89
N GLY A 47 -21.00 -8.08 -11.49
CA GLY A 47 -21.40 -9.25 -12.29
C GLY A 47 -20.42 -9.61 -13.41
N GLU A 48 -19.24 -9.02 -13.44
CA GLU A 48 -18.16 -9.30 -14.41
C GLU A 48 -17.41 -10.61 -14.10
N ILE A 49 -17.39 -11.01 -12.82
CA ILE A 49 -16.90 -12.33 -12.39
C ILE A 49 -18.10 -13.12 -11.88
N THR A 50 -18.41 -14.25 -12.54
CA THR A 50 -19.60 -15.08 -12.27
C THR A 50 -19.27 -16.54 -11.93
N SER A 51 -17.98 -16.90 -11.89
CA SER A 51 -17.54 -18.25 -11.54
C SER A 51 -16.26 -18.23 -10.71
N ALA A 52 -16.06 -19.30 -9.93
CA ALA A 52 -14.85 -19.48 -9.13
C ALA A 52 -13.68 -19.92 -10.04
N PRO A 53 -12.44 -19.45 -9.78
CA PRO A 53 -11.28 -19.87 -10.55
C PRO A 53 -11.06 -21.38 -10.40
N THR A 54 -10.74 -22.05 -11.51
CA THR A 54 -10.38 -23.48 -11.49
C THR A 54 -8.97 -23.63 -10.92
N ILE A 55 -8.85 -24.06 -9.66
CA ILE A 55 -7.56 -24.38 -9.05
C ILE A 55 -7.18 -25.82 -9.44
N GLN A 56 -6.15 -25.97 -10.27
CA GLN A 56 -5.50 -27.26 -10.49
C GLN A 56 -4.42 -27.45 -9.41
N THR A 57 -4.76 -28.15 -8.33
CA THR A 57 -3.78 -28.48 -7.29
C THR A 57 -3.06 -29.79 -7.66
N PRO A 58 -1.71 -29.83 -7.76
CA PRO A 58 -0.98 -31.08 -7.83
C PRO A 58 -1.18 -31.85 -6.52
N VAL A 59 -1.78 -33.04 -6.58
CA VAL A 59 -1.87 -33.93 -5.40
C VAL A 59 -0.46 -34.44 -5.10
N ALA A 60 0.08 -34.09 -3.94
CA ALA A 60 1.31 -34.68 -3.43
C ALA A 60 1.09 -36.19 -3.29
N LYS A 61 1.91 -37.00 -3.97
CA LYS A 61 1.94 -38.45 -3.79
C LYS A 61 2.40 -38.74 -2.37
N THR A 62 1.52 -39.22 -1.50
CA THR A 62 1.95 -39.92 -0.28
C THR A 62 2.69 -41.19 -0.72
N PRO A 63 3.96 -41.41 -0.36
CA PRO A 63 4.62 -42.66 -0.69
C PRO A 63 3.99 -43.79 0.13
N VAL A 64 3.11 -44.57 -0.49
CA VAL A 64 2.72 -45.88 0.04
C VAL A 64 3.95 -46.78 -0.07
N LYS A 65 4.52 -47.16 1.07
CA LYS A 65 5.62 -48.12 1.17
C LYS A 65 5.09 -49.51 0.77
N VAL A 66 5.13 -49.82 -0.52
CA VAL A 66 4.76 -51.15 -1.05
C VAL A 66 5.90 -52.13 -0.76
N THR A 67 5.68 -53.06 0.16
CA THR A 67 6.46 -54.29 0.25
C THR A 67 6.14 -55.17 -0.96
N LYS A 68 7.20 -55.57 -1.68
CA LYS A 68 7.15 -56.33 -2.94
C LYS A 68 6.27 -57.58 -2.85
N ARG A 69 5.30 -57.74 -3.78
CA ARG A 69 5.16 -58.93 -4.65
C ARG A 69 4.08 -58.77 -5.73
N SER A 70 4.42 -59.30 -6.91
CA SER A 70 3.60 -59.64 -8.10
C SER A 70 3.03 -58.53 -8.99
N ALA A 71 3.17 -58.78 -10.29
CA ALA A 71 2.94 -57.90 -11.42
C ALA A 71 1.47 -57.60 -11.72
N SER A 72 1.19 -56.35 -12.09
CA SER A 72 0.15 -55.97 -13.06
C SER A 72 0.52 -54.63 -13.69
N ARG A 73 0.51 -54.54 -15.03
CA ARG A 73 0.62 -53.28 -15.76
C ARG A 73 -0.70 -52.52 -15.62
N ASN A 74 -0.75 -51.55 -14.72
CA ASN A 74 -1.80 -50.52 -14.74
C ASN A 74 -1.19 -49.19 -15.21
N SER A 75 -1.83 -48.62 -16.23
CA SER A 75 -1.60 -47.26 -16.70
C SER A 75 -1.84 -46.27 -15.56
N ASN A 76 -0.77 -45.59 -15.13
CA ASN A 76 -0.86 -44.47 -14.17
C ASN A 76 -1.49 -43.26 -14.88
N LEU A 77 -2.81 -43.25 -15.04
CA LEU A 77 -3.55 -42.02 -15.32
C LEU A 77 -3.65 -41.23 -14.01
N THR A 78 -2.92 -40.12 -13.96
CA THR A 78 -3.01 -39.12 -12.89
C THR A 78 -4.44 -38.60 -12.80
N ALA A 79 -5.19 -39.03 -11.78
CA ALA A 79 -6.47 -38.42 -11.46
C ALA A 79 -6.21 -37.03 -10.87
N VAL A 80 -6.51 -35.98 -11.64
CA VAL A 80 -6.57 -34.61 -11.14
C VAL A 80 -7.87 -34.48 -10.37
N ALA A 81 -7.80 -34.36 -9.05
CA ALA A 81 -8.96 -34.05 -8.22
C ALA A 81 -9.25 -32.55 -8.33
N THR A 82 -10.27 -32.18 -9.10
CA THR A 82 -10.77 -30.81 -9.17
C THR A 82 -11.61 -30.52 -7.94
N SER A 83 -11.08 -29.79 -6.95
CA SER A 83 -11.92 -29.25 -5.87
C SER A 83 -12.60 -27.98 -6.37
N THR A 84 -13.83 -28.09 -6.85
CA THR A 84 -14.61 -26.92 -7.26
C THR A 84 -15.17 -26.25 -6.01
N GLN A 85 -14.56 -25.16 -5.55
CA GLN A 85 -15.20 -24.29 -4.56
C GLN A 85 -16.50 -23.74 -5.17
N SER A 86 -17.61 -23.74 -4.43
CA SER A 86 -18.83 -23.11 -4.93
C SER A 86 -18.59 -21.61 -5.15
N PHE A 87 -19.23 -21.03 -6.16
CA PHE A 87 -19.05 -19.62 -6.46
C PHE A 87 -19.49 -18.73 -5.28
N ASP A 88 -20.52 -19.12 -4.54
CA ASP A 88 -20.96 -18.42 -3.33
C ASP A 88 -19.89 -18.43 -2.23
N ALA A 89 -19.24 -19.58 -1.99
CA ALA A 89 -18.15 -19.67 -1.01
C ALA A 89 -16.93 -18.85 -1.46
N TYR A 90 -16.63 -18.85 -2.76
CA TYR A 90 -15.58 -18.01 -3.34
C TYR A 90 -15.88 -16.53 -3.13
N LYS A 91 -17.08 -16.06 -3.53
CA LYS A 91 -17.55 -14.68 -3.32
C LYS A 91 -17.46 -14.26 -1.86
N ALA A 92 -17.94 -15.08 -0.93
CA ALA A 92 -17.85 -14.78 0.50
C ALA A 92 -16.40 -14.65 0.99
N SER A 93 -15.51 -15.54 0.52
CA SER A 93 -14.09 -15.50 0.89
C SER A 93 -13.37 -14.26 0.34
N VAL A 94 -13.70 -13.84 -0.88
CA VAL A 94 -13.16 -12.63 -1.51
C VAL A 94 -13.68 -11.39 -0.80
N ALA A 95 -14.98 -11.32 -0.50
CA ALA A 95 -15.58 -10.21 0.22
C ALA A 95 -14.94 -10.00 1.60
N LYS A 96 -14.68 -11.09 2.35
CA LYS A 96 -14.01 -11.00 3.65
C LYS A 96 -12.58 -10.47 3.53
N GLN A 97 -11.82 -10.93 2.53
CA GLN A 97 -10.46 -10.45 2.29
C GLN A 97 -10.46 -8.98 1.85
N ALA A 98 -11.34 -8.62 0.92
CA ALA A 98 -11.49 -7.25 0.45
C ALA A 98 -11.84 -6.30 1.60
N ALA A 99 -12.80 -6.66 2.46
CA ALA A 99 -13.15 -5.87 3.64
C ALA A 99 -11.95 -5.67 4.59
N SER A 100 -11.13 -6.71 4.80
CA SER A 100 -9.93 -6.62 5.64
C SER A 100 -8.85 -5.71 5.07
N TYR A 101 -8.72 -5.60 3.74
CA TYR A 101 -7.78 -4.67 3.12
C TYR A 101 -8.38 -3.26 3.04
N ALA A 102 -9.68 -3.13 2.76
CA ALA A 102 -10.37 -1.84 2.68
C ALA A 102 -10.31 -1.08 4.02
N SER A 103 -10.47 -1.77 5.16
CA SER A 103 -10.36 -1.13 6.47
C SER A 103 -8.97 -0.53 6.73
N LYS A 104 -7.93 -1.19 6.19
CA LYS A 104 -6.54 -0.79 6.30
C LYS A 104 -6.08 0.13 5.18
N ALA A 105 -6.83 0.30 4.09
CA ALA A 105 -6.40 1.11 2.97
C ALA A 105 -6.47 2.61 3.28
N ILE A 106 -5.57 3.40 2.71
CA ILE A 106 -5.70 4.86 2.70
C ILE A 106 -6.71 5.22 1.60
N THR A 107 -7.77 5.95 1.97
CA THR A 107 -8.84 6.36 1.06
C THR A 107 -9.06 7.87 1.11
N GLN A 108 -9.51 8.44 0.00
CA GLN A 108 -9.90 9.84 -0.05
C GLN A 108 -11.34 9.99 0.46
N ASN A 109 -11.53 10.67 1.60
CA ASN A 109 -12.84 10.80 2.28
C ASN A 109 -13.98 11.31 1.37
N ALA A 110 -13.70 12.23 0.44
CA ALA A 110 -14.72 12.82 -0.42
C ALA A 110 -15.16 11.94 -1.59
N THR A 111 -14.29 11.04 -2.09
CA THR A 111 -14.52 10.31 -3.35
C THR A 111 -14.51 8.80 -3.16
N GLY A 112 -14.05 8.29 -2.02
CA GLY A 112 -13.88 6.85 -1.78
C GLY A 112 -12.75 6.21 -2.60
N LYS A 113 -11.92 7.00 -3.29
CA LYS A 113 -10.79 6.50 -4.08
C LYS A 113 -9.69 5.96 -3.17
N TYR A 114 -8.97 4.96 -3.66
CA TYR A 114 -7.88 4.31 -2.93
C TYR A 114 -6.54 4.93 -3.33
N LEU A 115 -5.68 5.21 -2.35
CA LEU A 115 -4.31 5.65 -2.61
C LEU A 115 -3.48 4.44 -3.06
N VAL A 116 -2.77 4.60 -4.18
CA VAL A 116 -1.90 3.56 -4.75
C VAL A 116 -0.57 4.13 -5.21
N ASP A 117 0.45 3.28 -5.19
CA ASP A 117 1.69 3.50 -5.93
C ASP A 117 1.63 2.75 -7.25
N ILE A 118 1.83 3.47 -8.34
CA ILE A 118 1.98 2.94 -9.68
C ILE A 118 3.48 2.85 -9.96
N MET A 119 3.98 1.63 -10.02
CA MET A 119 5.37 1.32 -10.29
C MET A 119 5.56 1.15 -11.80
N PRO A 120 6.34 2.01 -12.49
CA PRO A 120 6.64 1.84 -13.91
C PRO A 120 7.52 0.62 -14.16
N ASN A 121 7.38 -0.01 -15.32
CA ASN A 121 8.19 -1.17 -15.72
C ASN A 121 9.54 -0.78 -16.37
N GLY A 122 9.84 0.52 -16.47
CA GLY A 122 11.08 1.07 -17.05
C GLY A 122 11.11 1.13 -18.58
N ARG A 123 10.09 0.66 -19.30
CA ARG A 123 10.03 0.72 -20.78
C ARG A 123 9.56 2.07 -21.32
N VAL A 124 8.75 2.77 -20.52
CA VAL A 124 8.21 4.10 -20.85
C VAL A 124 8.76 5.09 -19.82
N PRO A 125 9.26 6.27 -20.24
CA PRO A 125 9.67 7.32 -19.31
C PRO A 125 8.53 7.70 -18.36
N VAL A 126 8.84 7.90 -17.07
CA VAL A 126 7.85 8.16 -16.01
C VAL A 126 6.93 9.34 -16.34
N ALA A 127 7.48 10.43 -16.88
CA ALA A 127 6.70 11.61 -17.27
C ALA A 127 5.69 11.28 -18.38
N THR A 128 6.09 10.51 -19.39
CA THR A 128 5.20 10.08 -20.49
C THR A 128 4.13 9.12 -19.97
N LEU A 129 4.49 8.21 -19.08
CA LEU A 129 3.54 7.30 -18.43
C LEU A 129 2.52 8.09 -17.62
N GLN A 130 2.95 9.04 -16.80
CA GLN A 130 2.07 9.90 -16.01
C GLN A 130 1.06 10.63 -16.90
N SER A 131 1.50 11.29 -17.97
CA SER A 131 0.60 11.97 -18.90
C SER A 131 -0.38 11.01 -19.58
N THR A 132 0.08 9.81 -19.96
CA THR A 132 -0.77 8.77 -20.56
C THR A 132 -1.85 8.31 -19.58
N LEU A 133 -1.48 8.07 -18.32
CA LEU A 133 -2.40 7.65 -17.27
C LEU A 133 -3.44 8.75 -16.98
N GLN A 134 -3.01 10.00 -16.84
CA GLN A 134 -3.93 11.12 -16.58
C GLN A 134 -4.88 11.39 -17.75
N SER A 135 -4.43 11.19 -18.99
CA SER A 135 -5.30 11.32 -20.17
C SER A 135 -6.30 10.19 -20.29
N LYS A 136 -5.92 8.96 -19.93
CA LYS A 136 -6.75 7.76 -20.08
C LYS A 136 -7.71 7.54 -18.90
N PHE A 137 -7.32 7.99 -17.71
CA PHE A 137 -8.07 7.82 -16.47
C PHE A 137 -8.32 9.20 -15.84
N PRO A 138 -9.39 9.91 -16.25
CA PRO A 138 -9.66 11.27 -15.76
C PRO A 138 -9.98 11.31 -14.26
N LEU A 139 -10.31 10.16 -13.64
CA LEU A 139 -10.52 10.04 -12.20
C LEU A 139 -9.22 9.80 -11.42
N LEU A 140 -8.08 9.55 -12.07
CA LEU A 140 -6.79 9.45 -11.40
C LEU A 140 -6.36 10.83 -10.87
N SER A 141 -6.11 10.90 -9.57
CA SER A 141 -5.56 12.10 -8.93
C SER A 141 -4.14 11.82 -8.44
N VAL A 142 -3.13 12.23 -9.21
CA VAL A 142 -1.72 12.09 -8.84
C VAL A 142 -1.41 13.01 -7.66
N THR A 143 -0.85 12.45 -6.58
CA THR A 143 -0.43 13.18 -5.37
C THR A 143 1.04 13.52 -5.41
N ALA A 144 1.87 12.55 -5.80
CA ALA A 144 3.32 12.69 -5.86
C ALA A 144 3.90 11.88 -7.01
N THR A 145 5.10 12.26 -7.45
CA THR A 145 5.86 11.50 -8.44
C THR A 145 7.34 11.62 -8.12
N ASN A 146 8.01 10.48 -8.03
CA ASN A 146 9.45 10.40 -7.87
C ASN A 146 10.04 9.68 -9.08
N THR A 147 10.74 10.41 -9.94
CA THR A 147 11.32 9.85 -11.18
C THR A 147 12.56 9.00 -10.93
N ASN A 148 13.18 9.09 -9.76
CA ASN A 148 14.48 8.49 -9.45
C ASN A 148 14.38 7.25 -8.54
N TYR A 149 13.17 6.85 -8.14
CA TYR A 149 12.97 5.69 -7.29
C TYR A 149 13.48 4.41 -7.94
N VAL A 150 14.59 3.88 -7.43
CA VAL A 150 15.23 2.60 -7.84
C VAL A 150 15.36 2.46 -9.37
N GLY A 151 15.61 3.56 -10.08
CA GLY A 151 15.86 3.61 -11.52
C GLY A 151 14.64 3.45 -12.44
N HIS A 152 13.43 3.28 -11.90
CA HIS A 152 12.18 3.16 -12.68
C HIS A 152 11.09 4.17 -12.26
N GLY A 153 11.28 4.83 -11.13
CA GLY A 153 10.36 5.83 -10.59
C GLY A 153 9.14 5.24 -9.90
N VAL A 154 8.32 6.11 -9.34
CA VAL A 154 7.01 5.78 -8.74
C VAL A 154 6.08 6.97 -8.90
N ILE A 155 4.82 6.69 -9.21
CA ILE A 155 3.74 7.68 -9.27
C ILE A 155 2.74 7.29 -8.19
N GLU A 156 2.52 8.17 -7.22
CA GLU A 156 1.50 7.98 -6.19
C GLU A 156 0.22 8.73 -6.60
N GLY A 157 -0.93 8.12 -6.39
CA GLY A 157 -2.20 8.80 -6.63
C GLY A 157 -3.43 8.02 -6.21
N TYR A 158 -4.55 8.72 -6.17
CA TYR A 158 -5.86 8.15 -5.87
C TYR A 158 -6.52 7.59 -7.13
N VAL A 159 -6.97 6.33 -7.07
CA VAL A 159 -7.60 5.61 -8.18
C VAL A 159 -9.01 5.11 -7.83
N SER A 160 -9.87 5.01 -8.85
CA SER A 160 -11.13 4.25 -8.77
C SER A 160 -10.85 2.76 -9.00
N LEU A 161 -11.49 1.87 -8.25
CA LEU A 161 -11.35 0.41 -8.44
C LEU A 161 -11.80 -0.05 -9.84
N ASP A 162 -12.69 0.69 -10.50
CA ASP A 162 -13.18 0.40 -11.85
C ASP A 162 -12.10 0.56 -12.92
N ASP A 163 -11.21 1.54 -12.72
CA ASP A 163 -10.14 1.85 -13.67
C ASP A 163 -8.93 0.93 -13.51
N VAL A 164 -8.73 0.36 -12.32
CA VAL A 164 -7.52 -0.42 -11.96
C VAL A 164 -7.26 -1.59 -12.93
N PRO A 165 -8.24 -2.42 -13.35
CA PRO A 165 -7.99 -3.51 -14.31
C PRO A 165 -7.37 -3.04 -15.62
N VAL A 166 -7.85 -1.92 -16.17
CA VAL A 166 -7.38 -1.36 -17.44
C VAL A 166 -6.08 -0.57 -17.22
N MET A 167 -5.95 0.10 -16.08
CA MET A 167 -4.74 0.83 -15.69
C MET A 167 -3.54 -0.11 -15.58
N ALA A 168 -3.70 -1.25 -14.92
CA ALA A 168 -2.63 -2.22 -14.72
C ALA A 168 -2.13 -2.88 -16.02
N GLN A 169 -2.91 -2.81 -17.10
CA GLN A 169 -2.56 -3.27 -18.44
C GLN A 169 -2.03 -2.16 -19.35
N THR A 170 -1.99 -0.90 -18.89
CA THR A 170 -1.49 0.22 -19.68
C THR A 170 0.01 0.10 -19.88
N GLU A 171 0.47 0.37 -21.11
CA GLU A 171 1.89 0.29 -21.46
C GLU A 171 2.73 1.18 -20.52
N GLY A 172 3.82 0.61 -20.00
CA GLY A 172 4.67 1.28 -19.02
C GLY A 172 4.33 0.99 -17.56
N VAL A 173 3.13 0.49 -17.24
CA VAL A 173 2.80 0.05 -15.86
C VAL A 173 3.44 -1.30 -15.58
N GLY A 174 4.21 -1.38 -14.50
CA GLY A 174 4.81 -2.60 -13.97
C GLY A 174 3.91 -3.25 -12.93
N SER A 175 3.55 -2.50 -11.89
CA SER A 175 2.60 -2.92 -10.86
C SER A 175 1.83 -1.75 -10.27
N ILE A 176 0.71 -2.06 -9.63
CA ILE A 176 -0.08 -1.10 -8.84
C ILE A 176 -0.20 -1.67 -7.41
N ILE A 177 0.23 -0.89 -6.43
CA ILE A 177 0.36 -1.30 -5.04
C ILE A 177 -0.58 -0.45 -4.20
N LEU A 178 -1.49 -1.09 -3.44
CA LEU A 178 -2.35 -0.38 -2.50
C LEU A 178 -1.54 0.21 -1.33
N GLN A 179 -1.78 1.47 -0.97
CA GLN A 179 -1.24 2.04 0.25
C GLN A 179 -2.14 1.73 1.45
N LEU A 180 -1.52 1.23 2.52
CA LEU A 180 -2.20 0.89 3.76
C LEU A 180 -1.86 1.92 4.83
N LYS A 181 -2.84 2.19 5.70
CA LYS A 181 -2.68 2.98 6.92
C LYS A 181 -1.58 2.37 7.79
N PRO A 182 -0.73 3.21 8.43
CA PRO A 182 0.16 2.76 9.49
C PRO A 182 -0.59 1.97 10.57
N ILE A 183 0.07 0.98 11.19
CA ILE A 183 -0.49 0.26 12.34
C ILE A 183 -0.07 0.97 13.60
N HIS A 184 -1.04 1.50 14.35
CA HIS A 184 -0.85 2.10 15.67
C HIS A 184 -0.80 0.99 16.72
N ASN A 185 0.22 0.98 17.57
CA ASN A 185 0.30 0.12 18.76
C ASN A 185 0.43 1.02 19.99
N VAL A 186 -0.66 1.67 20.35
CA VAL A 186 -0.73 2.42 21.61
C VAL A 186 -0.93 1.45 22.78
N GLY A 187 0.08 1.36 23.65
CA GLY A 187 -0.11 0.85 25.00
C GLY A 187 -0.74 1.94 25.88
N LEU A 188 -1.31 1.58 27.03
CA LEU A 188 -1.77 2.53 28.06
C LEU A 188 -0.54 3.30 28.59
N VAL A 189 -0.20 4.44 28.00
CA VAL A 189 1.09 5.10 28.25
C VAL A 189 1.15 5.71 29.65
N THR A 190 2.31 5.53 30.27
CA THR A 190 2.84 6.38 31.34
C THR A 190 4.26 6.75 30.88
N GLU A 191 4.58 8.04 30.74
CA GLU A 191 5.86 8.48 30.18
C GLU A 191 7.03 8.15 31.14
N PHE A 192 7.83 7.14 30.78
CA PHE A 192 9.04 6.74 31.50
C PHE A 192 10.32 6.82 30.66
N GLY A 193 10.25 7.39 29.45
CA GLY A 193 11.36 7.41 28.49
C GLY A 193 12.66 7.99 29.05
N VAL A 194 12.57 9.11 29.77
CA VAL A 194 13.73 9.79 30.41
C VAL A 194 14.45 8.87 31.41
N ASN A 195 13.70 8.12 32.22
CA ASN A 195 14.26 7.22 33.23
C ASN A 195 14.69 5.88 32.64
N GLN A 196 13.88 5.30 31.75
CA GLN A 196 14.14 4.02 31.10
C GLN A 196 15.40 4.08 30.21
N HIS A 197 15.57 5.17 29.47
CA HIS A 197 16.74 5.39 28.62
C HIS A 197 17.88 6.10 29.36
N ARG A 198 17.72 6.36 30.66
CA ARG A 198 18.72 7.00 31.52
C ARG A 198 19.17 8.38 31.02
N VAL A 199 18.28 9.09 30.30
CA VAL A 199 18.50 10.48 29.87
C VAL A 199 18.78 11.36 31.08
N ASN A 200 18.13 11.08 32.21
CA ASN A 200 18.39 11.72 33.50
C ASN A 200 19.83 11.59 34.02
N ARG A 201 20.67 10.71 33.47
CA ARG A 201 22.08 10.58 33.88
C ARG A 201 23.05 11.39 33.02
N ILE A 202 22.63 11.83 31.84
CA ILE A 202 23.50 12.38 30.78
C ILE A 202 23.04 13.73 30.23
N ASN A 203 21.92 14.26 30.72
CA ASN A 203 21.38 15.55 30.32
C ASN A 203 21.29 16.43 31.57
N THR A 204 21.89 17.63 31.48
CA THR A 204 21.97 18.55 32.62
C THR A 204 20.64 19.21 32.98
N LEU A 205 19.66 19.18 32.08
CA LEU A 205 18.28 19.60 32.36
C LEU A 205 17.67 18.78 33.49
N TYR A 206 17.97 17.47 33.53
CA TYR A 206 17.42 16.53 34.52
C TYR A 206 18.39 16.24 35.68
N ASN A 207 19.69 16.34 35.43
CA ASN A 207 20.72 16.17 36.45
C ASN A 207 21.84 17.19 36.27
N PRO A 208 21.86 18.29 37.04
CA PRO A 208 22.90 19.31 36.95
C PRO A 208 24.33 18.79 37.18
N ALA A 209 24.50 17.63 37.81
CA ALA A 209 25.79 16.99 38.03
C ALA A 209 26.18 15.98 36.93
N ALA A 210 25.42 15.89 35.83
CA ALA A 210 25.73 15.01 34.72
C ALA A 210 27.08 15.41 34.08
N ALA A 211 27.92 14.40 33.79
CA ALA A 211 29.24 14.62 33.20
C ALA A 211 29.17 15.12 31.74
N HIS A 212 28.03 14.91 31.10
CA HIS A 212 27.74 15.33 29.73
C HIS A 212 26.38 16.02 29.71
N ASN A 213 26.13 16.83 28.68
CA ASN A 213 24.83 17.42 28.40
C ASN A 213 24.41 17.05 26.97
N TRP A 214 23.80 15.88 26.82
CA TRP A 214 23.23 15.46 25.53
C TRP A 214 21.74 15.78 25.52
N ASP A 215 21.41 16.90 24.91
CA ASP A 215 20.05 17.48 24.86
C ASP A 215 19.43 17.47 23.46
N GLY A 216 20.10 16.87 22.48
CA GLY A 216 19.64 16.82 21.09
C GLY A 216 20.01 18.05 20.24
N THR A 217 20.85 18.96 20.75
CA THR A 217 21.33 20.10 19.98
C THR A 217 21.95 19.66 18.64
N GLY A 218 21.47 20.24 17.55
CA GLY A 218 21.91 19.93 16.18
C GLY A 218 21.23 18.72 15.55
N MET A 219 20.34 18.03 16.25
CA MET A 219 19.56 16.91 15.72
C MET A 219 18.22 17.39 15.14
N THR A 220 17.75 16.71 14.10
CA THR A 220 16.37 16.80 13.61
C THR A 220 15.71 15.43 13.73
N VAL A 221 14.53 15.37 14.33
CA VAL A 221 13.76 14.14 14.54
C VAL A 221 12.42 14.28 13.83
N GLY A 222 12.13 13.37 12.90
CA GLY A 222 10.84 13.29 12.22
C GLY A 222 9.95 12.25 12.88
N VAL A 223 8.73 12.64 13.24
CA VAL A 223 7.68 11.78 13.76
C VAL A 223 6.66 11.53 12.65
N LEU A 224 6.40 10.25 12.36
CA LEU A 224 5.38 9.82 11.40
C LEU A 224 4.30 9.06 12.16
N SER A 225 3.08 9.60 12.23
CA SER A 225 1.97 8.99 12.96
C SER A 225 0.62 9.53 12.47
N ASP A 226 -0.50 9.21 13.13
CA ASP A 226 -1.82 9.61 12.64
C ASP A 226 -2.06 11.13 12.66
N SER A 227 -1.91 11.81 13.78
CA SER A 227 -2.40 13.18 13.96
C SER A 227 -1.62 13.94 15.03
N TYR A 228 -1.62 15.27 14.90
CA TYR A 228 -0.88 16.17 15.77
C TYR A 228 -1.78 17.16 16.50
N ASP A 229 -2.70 17.88 15.86
CA ASP A 229 -3.57 18.85 16.55
C ASP A 229 -5.04 18.73 16.15
N SER A 230 -5.53 17.50 16.00
CA SER A 230 -6.94 17.24 15.70
C SER A 230 -7.77 17.20 16.97
N GLN A 231 -8.71 18.13 17.14
CA GLN A 231 -9.54 18.22 18.35
C GLN A 231 -11.05 18.31 18.09
N PRO A 232 -11.90 17.67 18.91
CA PRO A 232 -11.56 16.73 20.00
C PRO A 232 -10.91 15.43 19.47
N SER A 233 -10.07 14.77 20.29
CA SER A 233 -9.45 13.48 19.94
C SER A 233 -10.22 12.27 20.48
N GLU A 234 -10.01 11.12 19.86
CA GLU A 234 -10.72 9.87 20.19
C GLU A 234 -10.44 9.41 21.62
N GLU A 235 -9.20 9.59 22.08
CA GLU A 235 -8.72 9.10 23.38
C GLU A 235 -9.06 10.02 24.56
N GLY A 236 -9.73 11.16 24.35
CA GLY A 236 -10.18 12.04 25.43
C GLY A 236 -9.08 12.91 26.06
N GLY A 237 -7.94 13.08 25.38
CA GLY A 237 -6.89 14.05 25.75
C GLY A 237 -7.23 15.45 25.24
N PHE A 238 -7.81 16.30 26.10
CA PHE A 238 -8.38 17.60 25.72
C PHE A 238 -7.37 18.76 25.60
N THR A 239 -6.06 18.51 25.52
CA THR A 239 -5.07 19.59 25.32
C THR A 239 -4.77 19.81 23.84
N THR A 240 -4.72 21.05 23.40
CA THR A 240 -4.24 21.42 22.05
C THR A 240 -2.72 21.46 22.02
N ALA A 241 -2.11 21.38 20.84
CA ALA A 241 -0.67 21.59 20.68
C ALA A 241 -0.22 22.95 21.25
N ALA A 242 -1.08 23.98 21.16
CA ALA A 242 -0.80 25.28 21.76
C ALA A 242 -0.76 25.24 23.30
N GLN A 243 -1.64 24.44 23.93
CA GLN A 243 -1.64 24.24 25.38
C GLN A 243 -0.39 23.45 25.81
N ASP A 244 0.01 22.45 25.06
CA ASP A 244 1.22 21.65 25.33
C ASP A 244 2.51 22.48 25.14
N VAL A 245 2.52 23.44 24.21
CA VAL A 245 3.63 24.44 24.12
C VAL A 245 3.64 25.36 25.33
N ALA A 246 2.46 25.76 25.83
CA ALA A 246 2.34 26.66 26.98
C ALA A 246 2.71 25.98 28.31
N SER A 247 2.44 24.68 28.47
CA SER A 247 2.90 23.88 29.62
C SER A 247 4.38 23.49 29.53
N GLY A 248 4.94 23.49 28.32
CA GLY A 248 6.34 23.12 28.06
C GLY A 248 6.53 21.68 27.61
N ASP A 249 5.45 20.92 27.41
CA ASP A 249 5.45 19.54 26.93
C ASP A 249 5.77 19.44 25.42
N LEU A 250 5.60 20.54 24.68
CA LEU A 250 6.06 20.68 23.30
C LEU A 250 6.98 21.89 23.12
N PRO A 251 7.92 21.83 22.15
CA PRO A 251 8.73 22.97 21.81
C PRO A 251 7.90 23.98 20.99
N GLY A 252 8.15 25.26 21.21
CA GLY A 252 7.39 26.31 20.53
C GLY A 252 7.57 27.69 21.12
N THR A 253 6.94 28.67 20.49
CA THR A 253 7.06 30.08 20.88
C THR A 253 6.73 30.27 22.36
N GLY A 254 7.68 30.81 23.13
CA GLY A 254 7.52 31.05 24.56
C GLY A 254 8.06 29.94 25.48
N ASN A 255 8.39 28.75 24.93
CA ASN A 255 9.05 27.70 25.70
C ASN A 255 10.52 28.08 25.96
N THR A 256 10.91 28.06 27.24
CA THR A 256 12.25 28.47 27.72
C THR A 256 13.34 27.42 27.47
N VAL A 257 12.94 26.17 27.24
CA VAL A 257 13.81 25.06 26.90
C VAL A 257 14.03 24.99 25.40
N ASN A 258 12.97 25.05 24.58
CA ASN A 258 13.09 25.04 23.13
C ASN A 258 12.01 25.87 22.46
N SER A 259 12.41 27.02 21.94
CA SER A 259 11.51 27.98 21.31
C SER A 259 11.17 27.67 19.85
N GLN A 260 11.69 26.58 19.28
CA GLN A 260 11.44 26.19 17.89
C GLN A 260 10.18 25.32 17.80
N PRO A 261 9.09 25.80 17.17
CA PRO A 261 7.87 25.00 17.03
C PRO A 261 8.10 23.72 16.23
N VAL A 262 7.30 22.69 16.52
CA VAL A 262 7.22 21.48 15.69
C VAL A 262 6.86 21.87 14.26
N VAL A 263 7.61 21.33 13.29
CA VAL A 263 7.36 21.54 11.87
C VAL A 263 6.37 20.50 11.38
N VAL A 264 5.10 20.87 11.26
CA VAL A 264 4.04 20.01 10.75
C VAL A 264 3.99 20.09 9.22
N LEU A 265 4.31 18.99 8.54
CA LEU A 265 4.25 18.88 7.07
C LEU A 265 2.88 18.39 6.59
N GLN A 266 2.25 17.50 7.35
CA GLN A 266 0.93 16.94 7.09
C GLN A 266 0.29 16.59 8.43
N ASP A 267 -1.00 16.84 8.59
CA ASP A 267 -1.76 16.48 9.79
C ASP A 267 -3.14 15.94 9.40
N PHE A 268 -3.50 14.78 9.96
CA PHE A 268 -4.80 14.17 9.77
C PHE A 268 -5.82 14.83 10.71
N ILE A 269 -6.50 15.85 10.19
CA ILE A 269 -7.57 16.54 10.91
C ILE A 269 -8.91 15.84 10.62
N ASN A 270 -9.34 14.96 11.52
CA ASN A 270 -10.62 14.26 11.42
C ASN A 270 -11.25 13.98 12.80
N PRO A 271 -11.66 15.02 13.55
CA PRO A 271 -12.26 14.83 14.86
C PRO A 271 -13.65 14.16 14.78
N PRO A 272 -14.01 13.28 15.73
CA PRO A 272 -13.23 12.85 16.88
C PRO A 272 -12.32 11.64 16.61
N SER A 273 -12.20 11.17 15.36
CA SER A 273 -11.53 9.90 15.00
C SER A 273 -9.99 9.98 14.87
N ALA A 274 -9.40 11.11 15.26
CA ALA A 274 -7.96 11.30 15.30
C ALA A 274 -7.50 11.14 16.76
N THR A 275 -6.42 10.41 17.01
CA THR A 275 -6.00 10.07 18.38
C THR A 275 -5.07 11.11 19.00
N ASN A 276 -4.37 11.87 18.14
CA ASN A 276 -3.19 12.67 18.47
C ASN A 276 -2.01 11.87 19.02
N GLU A 277 -1.86 10.58 18.64
CA GLU A 277 -0.68 9.78 18.97
C GLU A 277 0.61 10.46 18.46
N GLY A 278 0.55 11.06 17.27
CA GLY A 278 1.66 11.84 16.71
C GLY A 278 2.12 13.00 17.60
N ARG A 279 1.18 13.70 18.25
CA ARG A 279 1.51 14.74 19.24
C ARG A 279 2.17 14.15 20.47
N ALA A 280 1.62 13.08 21.02
CA ALA A 280 2.19 12.38 22.17
C ALA A 280 3.62 11.87 21.89
N MET A 281 3.87 11.34 20.69
CA MET A 281 5.22 10.97 20.26
C MET A 281 6.16 12.18 20.19
N CYS A 282 5.67 13.34 19.73
CA CYS A 282 6.47 14.57 19.73
C CYS A 282 6.83 15.05 21.15
N GLN A 283 5.93 14.89 22.11
CA GLN A 283 6.17 15.19 23.54
C GLN A 283 7.29 14.29 24.10
N ILE A 284 7.22 12.98 23.84
CA ILE A 284 8.27 12.03 24.25
C ILE A 284 9.64 12.40 23.64
N VAL A 285 9.67 12.80 22.37
CA VAL A 285 10.90 13.26 21.71
C VAL A 285 11.40 14.54 22.38
N HIS A 286 10.53 15.48 22.73
CA HIS A 286 10.90 16.70 23.43
C HIS A 286 11.50 16.41 24.81
N ASP A 287 10.94 15.48 25.57
CA ASP A 287 11.49 15.06 26.86
C ASP A 287 12.88 14.40 26.72
N ILE A 288 13.06 13.51 25.76
CA ILE A 288 14.32 12.79 25.59
C ILE A 288 15.41 13.70 25.00
N ALA A 289 15.05 14.56 24.06
CA ALA A 289 15.95 15.43 23.32
C ALA A 289 15.41 16.87 23.26
N PRO A 290 15.48 17.62 24.38
CA PRO A 290 14.78 18.90 24.53
C PRO A 290 15.15 19.95 23.50
N LYS A 291 16.38 19.96 22.99
CA LYS A 291 16.90 20.92 22.00
C LYS A 291 16.83 20.41 20.55
N ALA A 292 16.28 19.22 20.31
CA ALA A 292 16.12 18.71 18.95
C ALA A 292 15.08 19.54 18.16
N ARG A 293 15.28 19.64 16.85
CA ARG A 293 14.25 20.16 15.93
C ARG A 293 13.29 19.02 15.59
N ILE A 294 12.02 19.20 15.88
CA ILE A 294 11.00 18.15 15.66
C ILE A 294 10.21 18.48 14.40
N GLY A 295 10.02 17.49 13.53
CA GLY A 295 9.09 17.53 12.41
C GLY A 295 8.02 16.46 12.56
N PHE A 296 6.82 16.72 12.06
CA PHE A 296 5.70 15.79 12.07
C PHE A 296 5.08 15.67 10.68
N ALA A 297 4.68 14.45 10.30
CA ALA A 297 3.83 14.20 9.15
C ALA A 297 2.91 13.00 9.40
N SER A 298 1.67 13.10 8.92
CA SER A 298 0.66 12.03 8.97
C SER A 298 0.44 11.27 7.68
#